data_AF-A0A1I1TNJ5-F1
#
_entry.id   AF-A0A1I1TNJ5-F1
#
_cell.length_a   1.000
_cell.length_b   1.000
_cell.length_c   1.000
_cell.angle_alpha   90.00
_cell.angle_beta   90.00
_cell.angle_gamma   90.00
#
_symmetry.space_group_name_H-M   'P 1'
#
loop_
_entity.id
_entity.type
_entity.pdbx_description
1 polymer ?
#
loop_
_entity_poly.entity_id
_entity_poly.type
_entity_poly.pdbx_seq_one_letter_code
_entity_poly.pdbx_strand_id
1 'polypeptide(L)'
;MIVILYEDDHKDRAIALADAQTRSKRKTIALPVKTKPKEVPDLTTLIYFGHGTPVWVCTLKPQEMKENIRCWKESNAKLASVELITCNATHTLKGWQPFVDKLKPLLQLGYQVITRNIKIKALPRNSKGIIGAFSVLLEDKRSRTWCYIATSPQASARAQMVRHETAWEVTKIFKVIETDYALLNIKNTITKKAATVGYNYMEAVRQLKSVRDKDEYELDRDYFVLSGDFRDLRSYLVEF
;
A
#
# COMPACT_ATOMS: atom_id res chain seq x y z
N MET A 1 -4.54 -1.73 -20.81
CA MET A 1 -3.68 -2.81 -20.29
C MET A 1 -2.91 -2.28 -19.09
N ILE A 2 -2.59 -3.16 -18.13
CA ILE A 2 -1.88 -2.81 -16.89
C ILE A 2 -0.64 -3.71 -16.76
N VAL A 3 0.47 -3.13 -16.32
CA VAL A 3 1.67 -3.89 -15.93
C VAL A 3 1.95 -3.61 -14.46
N ILE A 4 2.09 -4.67 -13.66
CA ILE A 4 2.50 -4.62 -12.26
C ILE A 4 3.97 -4.98 -12.18
N LEU A 5 4.81 -4.02 -11.82
CA LEU A 5 6.24 -4.17 -11.56
C LEU A 5 6.45 -4.49 -10.08
N TYR A 6 7.06 -5.63 -9.78
CA TYR A 6 7.19 -6.13 -8.41
C TYR A 6 8.64 -6.39 -7.96
N GLU A 7 8.89 -6.28 -6.66
CA GLU A 7 10.07 -6.87 -6.02
C GLU A 7 9.92 -8.38 -5.84
N ASP A 8 11.02 -9.12 -5.80
CA ASP A 8 11.01 -10.59 -5.87
C ASP A 8 10.17 -11.23 -4.74
N ASP A 9 10.18 -10.67 -3.54
CA ASP A 9 9.40 -11.14 -2.40
C ASP A 9 7.91 -10.73 -2.45
N HIS A 10 7.53 -9.88 -3.41
CA HIS A 10 6.16 -9.48 -3.72
C HIS A 10 5.59 -10.19 -4.95
N LYS A 11 6.35 -11.11 -5.58
CA LYS A 11 5.95 -11.81 -6.81
C LYS A 11 4.55 -12.42 -6.72
N ASP A 12 4.30 -13.27 -5.72
CA ASP A 12 3.02 -13.96 -5.58
C ASP A 12 1.85 -12.97 -5.42
N ARG A 13 2.10 -11.87 -4.70
CA ARG A 13 1.14 -10.79 -4.44
C ARG A 13 0.75 -10.08 -5.72
N ALA A 14 1.76 -9.72 -6.51
CA ALA A 14 1.59 -9.05 -7.78
C ALA A 14 0.87 -9.95 -8.80
N ILE A 15 1.18 -11.25 -8.81
CA ILE A 15 0.46 -12.23 -9.65
C ILE A 15 -1.00 -12.34 -9.22
N ALA A 16 -1.28 -12.49 -7.92
CA ALA A 16 -2.65 -12.57 -7.42
C ALA A 16 -3.47 -11.30 -7.74
N LEU A 17 -2.86 -10.12 -7.60
CA LEU A 17 -3.48 -8.85 -7.99
C LEU A 17 -3.71 -8.77 -9.50
N ALA A 18 -2.74 -9.19 -10.32
CA ALA A 18 -2.89 -9.21 -11.79
C ALA A 18 -4.04 -10.14 -12.22
N ASP A 19 -4.15 -11.32 -11.61
CA ASP A 19 -5.25 -12.26 -11.85
C ASP A 19 -6.61 -11.67 -11.46
N ALA A 20 -6.69 -11.03 -10.29
CA ALA A 20 -7.90 -10.38 -9.82
C ALA A 20 -8.37 -9.26 -10.77
N GLN A 21 -7.44 -8.41 -11.24
CA GLN A 21 -7.76 -7.35 -12.19
C GLN A 21 -8.15 -7.90 -13.57
N THR A 22 -7.52 -8.99 -14.01
CA THR A 22 -7.86 -9.67 -15.27
C THR A 22 -9.27 -10.25 -15.24
N ARG A 23 -9.68 -10.85 -14.12
CA ARG A 23 -11.08 -11.31 -13.93
C ARG A 23 -12.08 -10.15 -13.96
N SER A 24 -11.67 -8.96 -13.53
CA SER A 24 -12.44 -7.71 -13.66
C SER A 24 -12.36 -7.06 -15.04
N LYS A 25 -12.05 -7.84 -16.09
CA LYS A 25 -11.95 -7.42 -17.51
C LYS A 25 -10.83 -6.42 -17.82
N ARG A 26 -9.86 -6.24 -16.93
CA ARG A 26 -8.66 -5.42 -17.18
C ARG A 26 -7.47 -6.31 -17.45
N LYS A 27 -7.07 -6.47 -18.72
CA LYS A 27 -5.84 -7.21 -19.07
C LYS A 27 -4.67 -6.67 -18.24
N THR A 28 -4.11 -7.52 -17.38
CA THR A 28 -3.07 -7.15 -16.41
C THR A 28 -2.01 -8.24 -16.39
N ILE A 29 -0.73 -7.85 -16.39
CA ILE A 29 0.40 -8.78 -16.22
C ILE A 29 1.30 -8.32 -15.09
N ALA A 30 1.98 -9.26 -14.44
CA ALA A 30 2.96 -8.99 -13.40
C ALA A 30 4.38 -9.31 -13.94
N LEU A 31 5.33 -8.41 -13.71
CA LEU A 31 6.73 -8.52 -14.14
C LEU A 31 7.66 -8.07 -12.99
N PRO A 32 8.87 -8.61 -12.85
CA PRO A 32 9.85 -8.07 -11.92
C PRO A 32 10.16 -6.60 -12.21
N VAL A 33 10.39 -5.77 -11.20
CA VAL A 33 10.71 -4.34 -11.37
C VAL A 33 11.99 -4.11 -12.16
N LYS A 34 12.91 -5.07 -12.14
CA LYS A 34 14.16 -5.08 -12.93
C LYS A 34 13.94 -5.39 -14.42
N THR A 35 12.71 -5.70 -14.83
CA THR A 35 12.38 -5.97 -16.24
C THR A 35 12.71 -4.73 -17.08
N LYS A 36 13.48 -4.92 -18.14
CA LYS A 36 13.76 -3.85 -19.09
C LYS A 36 12.43 -3.37 -19.71
N PRO A 37 12.19 -2.05 -19.74
CA PRO A 37 11.02 -1.49 -20.40
C PRO A 37 10.92 -1.98 -21.85
N LYS A 38 9.69 -2.30 -22.26
CA LYS A 38 9.38 -2.80 -23.60
C LYS A 38 7.98 -2.37 -24.00
N GLU A 39 7.69 -2.47 -25.28
CA GLU A 39 6.33 -2.24 -25.77
C GLU A 39 5.37 -3.29 -25.22
N VAL A 40 4.24 -2.83 -24.70
CA VAL A 40 3.12 -3.64 -24.25
C VAL A 40 1.86 -3.03 -24.87
N PRO A 41 1.16 -3.77 -25.76
CA PRO A 41 -0.02 -3.25 -26.44
C PRO A 41 -1.05 -2.68 -25.47
N ASP A 42 -1.51 -1.46 -25.78
CA ASP A 42 -2.52 -0.72 -25.01
C ASP A 42 -2.19 -0.48 -23.53
N LEU A 43 -0.90 -0.43 -23.16
CA LEU A 43 -0.49 -0.12 -21.79
C LEU A 43 -0.92 1.30 -21.40
N THR A 44 -1.76 1.40 -20.36
CA THR A 44 -2.28 2.67 -19.83
C THR A 44 -1.82 2.96 -18.40
N THR A 45 -1.44 1.92 -17.65
CA THR A 45 -1.10 2.01 -16.23
C THR A 45 0.10 1.13 -15.90
N LEU A 46 1.10 1.71 -15.27
CA LEU A 46 2.15 0.98 -14.54
C LEU A 46 1.81 0.97 -13.05
N ILE A 47 1.91 -0.18 -12.42
CA ILE A 47 1.78 -0.32 -10.97
C ILE A 47 3.15 -0.74 -10.43
N TYR A 48 3.69 -0.04 -9.45
CA TYR A 48 4.84 -0.50 -8.67
C TYR A 48 4.30 -1.10 -7.37
N PHE A 49 4.53 -2.40 -7.17
CA PHE A 49 4.06 -3.13 -5.99
C PHE A 49 5.24 -3.79 -5.27
N GLY A 50 5.60 -3.24 -4.12
CA GLY A 50 6.72 -3.71 -3.33
C GLY A 50 6.86 -2.94 -2.03
N HIS A 51 8.02 -3.10 -1.40
CA HIS A 51 8.45 -2.28 -0.29
C HIS A 51 8.59 -0.82 -0.68
N GLY A 52 8.45 0.04 0.32
CA GLY A 52 8.49 1.47 0.13
C GLY A 52 8.77 2.19 1.43
N THR A 53 9.61 3.21 1.30
CA THR A 53 10.01 4.14 2.33
C THR A 53 9.91 5.56 1.74
N PRO A 54 10.15 6.61 2.53
CA PRO A 54 10.27 7.96 1.96
C PRO A 54 11.46 8.13 1.00
N VAL A 55 12.39 7.17 0.93
CA VAL A 55 13.64 7.26 0.16
C VAL A 55 13.60 6.42 -1.12
N TRP A 56 12.88 5.29 -1.12
CA TRP A 56 12.84 4.36 -2.23
C TRP A 56 11.51 3.60 -2.27
N VAL A 57 11.10 3.17 -3.47
CA VAL A 57 9.94 2.28 -3.72
C VAL A 57 10.38 1.22 -4.71
N CYS A 58 10.11 -0.05 -4.39
CA CYS A 58 10.54 -1.20 -5.20
C CYS A 58 12.06 -1.17 -5.51
N THR A 59 12.90 -0.94 -4.50
CA THR A 59 14.35 -0.65 -4.60
C THR A 59 14.78 0.59 -5.39
N LEU A 60 13.85 1.35 -6.00
CA LEU A 60 14.17 2.51 -6.83
C LEU A 60 14.09 3.81 -6.03
N LYS A 61 15.15 4.63 -6.09
CA LYS A 61 15.12 6.03 -5.66
C LYS A 61 14.25 6.86 -6.62
N PRO A 62 13.83 8.08 -6.24
CA PRO A 62 12.96 8.91 -7.09
C PRO A 62 13.52 9.15 -8.50
N GLN A 63 14.83 9.41 -8.63
CA GLN A 63 15.47 9.64 -9.94
C GLN A 63 15.51 8.37 -10.80
N GLU A 64 15.76 7.21 -10.19
CA GLU A 64 15.80 5.91 -10.88
C GLU A 64 14.39 5.50 -11.32
N MET A 65 13.39 5.72 -10.47
CA MET A 65 11.99 5.48 -10.81
C MET A 65 11.52 6.43 -11.91
N LYS A 66 11.87 7.73 -11.86
CA LYS A 66 11.60 8.69 -12.94
C LYS A 66 12.15 8.19 -14.28
N GLU A 67 13.39 7.71 -14.29
CA GLU A 67 14.03 7.17 -15.48
C GLU A 67 13.34 5.88 -15.98
N ASN A 68 13.00 4.97 -15.07
CA ASN A 68 12.26 3.75 -15.42
C ASN A 68 10.89 4.08 -16.04
N ILE A 69 10.12 5.00 -15.44
CA ILE A 69 8.83 5.48 -15.95
C ILE A 69 9.00 6.11 -17.33
N ARG A 70 10.04 6.93 -17.53
CA ARG A 70 10.37 7.55 -18.82
C ARG A 70 10.56 6.49 -19.90
N CYS A 71 11.43 5.52 -19.68
CA CYS A 71 11.68 4.45 -20.66
C CYS A 71 10.42 3.62 -20.97
N TRP A 72 9.59 3.31 -19.96
CA TRP A 72 8.31 2.67 -20.22
C TRP A 72 7.36 3.56 -21.05
N LYS A 73 7.33 4.87 -20.78
CA LYS A 73 6.51 5.83 -21.53
C LYS A 73 6.98 5.97 -22.98
N GLU A 74 8.28 5.93 -23.25
CA GLU A 74 8.86 5.96 -24.60
C GLU A 74 8.38 4.77 -25.44
N SER A 75 8.38 3.57 -24.86
CA SER A 75 7.88 2.37 -25.54
C SER A 75 6.36 2.22 -25.51
N ASN A 76 5.63 3.05 -24.76
CA ASN A 76 4.19 2.90 -24.53
C ASN A 76 3.49 4.26 -24.51
N ALA A 77 3.20 4.81 -25.70
CA ALA A 77 2.63 6.15 -25.84
C ALA A 77 1.31 6.36 -25.06
N LYS A 78 0.50 5.29 -24.88
CA LYS A 78 -0.78 5.33 -24.15
C LYS A 78 -0.64 5.31 -22.62
N LEU A 79 0.57 5.13 -22.07
CA LEU A 79 0.81 5.12 -20.63
C LEU A 79 0.44 6.48 -20.03
N ALA A 80 -0.57 6.52 -19.17
CA ALA A 80 -1.12 7.78 -18.63
C ALA A 80 -1.09 7.83 -17.10
N SER A 81 -0.80 6.71 -16.43
CA SER A 81 -0.86 6.61 -14.97
C SER A 81 0.22 5.69 -14.41
N VAL A 82 0.73 6.08 -13.24
CA VAL A 82 1.60 5.29 -12.40
C VAL A 82 0.93 5.16 -11.03
N GLU A 83 0.83 3.93 -10.54
CA GLU A 83 0.24 3.60 -9.24
C GLU A 83 1.30 3.02 -8.32
N LEU A 84 1.43 3.53 -7.11
CA LEU A 84 2.36 3.04 -6.10
C LEU A 84 1.58 2.31 -5.01
N ILE A 85 1.68 0.98 -5.00
CA ILE A 85 1.06 0.11 -4.00
C ILE A 85 2.16 -0.33 -3.05
N THR A 86 2.30 0.38 -1.94
CA THR A 86 3.37 0.14 -0.98
C THR A 86 3.06 0.71 0.40
N CYS A 87 3.81 0.27 1.41
CA CYS A 87 3.62 0.62 2.80
C CYS A 87 3.91 2.08 3.14
N ASN A 88 4.84 2.82 2.53
CA ASN A 88 5.18 4.17 3.02
C ASN A 88 5.49 5.23 1.94
N ALA A 89 5.01 5.06 0.70
CA ALA A 89 5.31 6.02 -0.38
C ALA A 89 4.79 7.44 -0.11
N THR A 90 3.70 7.56 0.66
CA THR A 90 3.02 8.82 0.96
C THR A 90 3.30 9.33 2.37
N HIS A 91 4.09 8.61 3.17
CA HIS A 91 4.35 8.95 4.57
C HIS A 91 5.68 9.70 4.74
N THR A 92 5.71 10.60 5.71
CA THR A 92 6.86 11.46 6.03
C THR A 92 7.57 10.91 7.25
N LEU A 93 8.89 10.73 7.19
CA LEU A 93 9.72 10.55 8.39
C LEU A 93 10.31 11.90 8.79
N LYS A 94 10.61 12.13 10.08
CA LYS A 94 11.17 13.41 10.56
C LYS A 94 12.37 13.82 9.70
N GLY A 95 12.27 14.95 9.01
CA GLY A 95 13.30 15.47 8.09
C GLY A 95 13.25 14.95 6.65
N TRP A 96 12.28 14.11 6.27
CA TRP A 96 12.18 13.48 4.96
C TRP A 96 10.82 13.70 4.32
N GLN A 97 10.78 14.36 3.16
CA GLN A 97 9.56 14.43 2.35
C GLN A 97 9.10 13.02 1.91
N PRO A 98 7.79 12.80 1.73
CA PRO A 98 7.25 11.58 1.12
C PRO A 98 7.87 11.28 -0.23
N PHE A 99 7.93 10.00 -0.59
CA PHE A 99 8.50 9.58 -1.87
C PHE A 99 7.71 10.15 -3.05
N VAL A 100 6.37 10.14 -2.98
CA VAL A 100 5.50 10.71 -4.02
C VAL A 100 5.76 12.20 -4.25
N ASP A 101 5.99 12.96 -3.18
CA ASP A 101 6.23 14.41 -3.25
C ASP A 101 7.59 14.72 -3.90
N LYS A 102 8.55 13.80 -3.84
CA LYS A 102 9.83 13.89 -4.56
C LYS A 102 9.69 13.47 -6.03
N LEU A 103 8.93 12.42 -6.30
CA LEU A 103 8.79 11.88 -7.64
C LEU A 103 7.95 12.79 -8.55
N LYS A 104 6.87 13.36 -8.05
CA LYS A 104 5.93 14.15 -8.86
C LYS A 104 6.60 15.33 -9.57
N PRO A 105 7.37 16.22 -8.90
CA PRO A 105 8.08 17.29 -9.58
C PRO A 105 9.05 16.76 -10.65
N LEU A 106 9.74 15.64 -10.39
CA LEU A 106 10.68 15.05 -11.34
C LEU A 106 10.03 14.56 -12.63
N LEU A 107 8.78 14.09 -12.59
CA LEU A 107 8.04 13.69 -13.79
C LEU A 107 7.46 14.89 -14.57
N GLN A 108 7.33 16.06 -13.93
CA GLN A 108 6.65 17.23 -14.48
C GLN A 108 7.61 18.37 -14.91
N LEU A 109 8.86 18.35 -14.43
CA LEU A 109 9.83 19.42 -14.66
C LEU A 109 10.37 19.39 -16.09
N GLY A 110 10.08 20.44 -16.88
CA GLY A 110 10.63 20.67 -18.21
C GLY A 110 9.56 20.73 -19.31
N TYR A 111 9.81 21.55 -20.34
CA TYR A 111 8.80 21.87 -21.37
C TYR A 111 8.45 20.71 -22.32
N GLN A 112 9.32 19.70 -22.43
CA GLN A 112 9.19 18.59 -23.39
C GLN A 112 9.32 17.21 -22.73
N VAL A 113 9.13 17.11 -21.42
CA VAL A 113 9.24 15.81 -20.76
C VAL A 113 8.01 14.96 -21.08
N ILE A 114 8.23 13.82 -21.72
CA ILE A 114 7.19 12.87 -22.15
C ILE A 114 6.34 12.32 -20.99
N THR A 115 6.83 12.42 -19.76
CA THR A 115 6.16 11.97 -18.53
C THR A 115 5.26 13.04 -17.91
N ARG A 116 5.20 14.26 -18.46
CA ARG A 116 4.53 15.42 -17.84
C ARG A 116 3.04 15.19 -17.54
N ASN A 117 2.37 14.38 -18.35
CA ASN A 117 0.94 14.06 -18.22
C ASN A 117 0.69 12.74 -17.48
N ILE A 118 1.72 12.10 -16.91
CA ILE A 118 1.54 10.89 -16.12
C ILE A 118 0.96 11.28 -14.76
N LYS A 119 -0.19 10.70 -14.45
CA LYS A 119 -0.83 10.81 -13.14
C LYS A 119 -0.16 9.85 -12.16
N ILE A 120 0.21 10.32 -10.98
CA ILE A 120 0.68 9.46 -9.89
C ILE A 120 -0.49 9.19 -8.96
N LYS A 121 -0.71 7.92 -8.63
CA LYS A 121 -1.64 7.52 -7.58
C LYS A 121 -0.94 6.66 -6.53
N ALA A 122 -1.36 6.75 -5.28
CA ALA A 122 -0.83 5.92 -4.21
C ALA A 122 -1.88 5.70 -3.11
N LEU A 123 -1.59 4.79 -2.17
CA LEU A 123 -2.44 4.60 -0.99
C LEU A 123 -2.49 5.90 -0.17
N PRO A 124 -3.67 6.25 0.37
CA PRO A 124 -3.91 7.56 0.97
C PRO A 124 -3.07 7.76 2.23
N ARG A 125 -2.75 9.03 2.50
CA ARG A 125 -2.25 9.44 3.81
C ARG A 125 -3.41 9.40 4.79
N ASN A 126 -3.15 9.22 6.08
CA ASN A 126 -4.15 9.64 7.06
C ASN A 126 -4.46 11.14 6.84
N SER A 127 -5.68 11.54 7.16
CA SER A 127 -6.36 12.78 6.73
C SER A 127 -5.71 14.11 7.16
N LYS A 128 -4.47 14.09 7.69
CA LYS A 128 -3.74 15.29 8.11
C LYS A 128 -2.27 15.33 7.67
N GLY A 129 -1.80 14.38 6.86
CA GLY A 129 -0.45 14.41 6.26
C GLY A 129 0.69 14.55 7.29
N ILE A 130 0.47 14.05 8.51
CA ILE A 130 1.28 14.46 9.66
C ILE A 130 2.61 13.69 9.68
N ILE A 131 3.69 14.42 9.96
CA ILE A 131 5.08 13.95 10.07
C ILE A 131 5.19 12.83 11.11
N GLY A 132 5.79 11.70 10.75
CA GLY A 132 6.06 10.58 11.67
C GLY A 132 5.02 9.45 11.63
N ALA A 133 4.06 9.49 10.71
CA ALA A 133 3.14 8.39 10.43
C ALA A 133 3.85 7.21 9.70
N PHE A 134 3.36 6.00 9.91
CA PHE A 134 3.72 4.81 9.12
C PHE A 134 2.47 4.18 8.57
N SER A 135 2.61 3.40 7.51
CA SER A 135 1.58 2.44 7.16
C SER A 135 2.12 1.06 6.85
N VAL A 136 1.24 0.09 6.97
CA VAL A 136 1.46 -1.30 6.64
C VAL A 136 0.36 -1.73 5.68
N LEU A 137 0.75 -2.39 4.60
CA LEU A 137 -0.15 -3.09 3.70
C LEU A 137 0.01 -4.59 3.95
N LEU A 138 -1.04 -5.20 4.50
CA LEU A 138 -1.18 -6.63 4.69
C LEU A 138 -2.02 -7.23 3.56
N GLU A 139 -1.82 -8.52 3.34
CA GLU A 139 -2.62 -9.29 2.41
C GLU A 139 -2.88 -10.71 2.95
N ASP A 140 -4.00 -11.28 2.52
CA ASP A 140 -4.27 -12.70 2.64
C ASP A 140 -4.41 -13.30 1.24
N LYS A 141 -3.42 -14.12 0.87
CA LYS A 141 -3.37 -14.81 -0.43
C LYS A 141 -4.54 -15.77 -0.62
N ARG A 142 -5.04 -16.40 0.44
CA ARG A 142 -6.09 -17.43 0.37
C ARG A 142 -7.43 -16.80 0.05
N SER A 143 -7.80 -15.76 0.77
CA SER A 143 -9.06 -15.04 0.56
C SER A 143 -8.97 -13.94 -0.49
N ARG A 144 -7.76 -13.61 -0.97
CA ARG A 144 -7.49 -12.52 -1.93
C ARG A 144 -7.93 -11.15 -1.41
N THR A 145 -7.82 -10.96 -0.09
CA THR A 145 -8.12 -9.70 0.57
C THR A 145 -6.85 -8.97 0.96
N TRP A 146 -6.97 -7.68 1.22
CA TRP A 146 -5.90 -6.83 1.71
C TRP A 146 -6.40 -5.96 2.85
N CYS A 147 -5.47 -5.48 3.66
CA CYS A 147 -5.72 -4.50 4.70
C CYS A 147 -4.57 -3.49 4.73
N TYR A 148 -4.90 -2.22 4.57
CA TYR A 148 -3.99 -1.10 4.72
C TYR A 148 -4.28 -0.40 6.03
N ILE A 149 -3.24 -0.22 6.84
CA ILE A 149 -3.33 0.44 8.14
C ILE A 149 -2.33 1.59 8.13
N ALA A 150 -2.80 2.81 8.33
CA ALA A 150 -1.97 4.00 8.52
C ALA A 150 -2.11 4.54 9.93
N THR A 151 -0.99 4.89 10.56
CA THR A 151 -0.91 5.38 11.95
C THR A 151 -0.79 6.90 11.99
N SER A 152 -1.26 7.53 13.07
CA SER A 152 -0.92 8.91 13.42
C SER A 152 0.52 9.00 13.94
N PRO A 153 1.14 10.19 13.92
CA PRO A 153 2.43 10.40 14.57
C PRO A 153 2.41 10.09 16.06
N GLN A 154 1.29 10.33 16.76
CA GLN A 154 1.15 10.05 18.17
C GLN A 154 1.20 8.54 18.43
N ALA A 155 0.49 7.75 17.61
CA ALA A 155 0.59 6.30 17.61
C ALA A 155 2.01 5.82 17.27
N SER A 156 2.65 6.41 16.26
CA SER A 156 4.02 6.08 15.88
C SER A 156 5.04 6.41 16.96
N ALA A 157 4.92 7.57 17.62
CA ALA A 157 5.79 7.99 18.70
C ALA A 157 5.64 7.06 19.91
N ARG A 158 4.41 6.67 20.28
CA ARG A 158 4.14 5.67 21.32
C ARG A 158 4.75 4.32 20.94
N ALA A 159 4.52 3.84 19.72
CA ALA A 159 5.12 2.59 19.24
C ALA A 159 6.65 2.62 19.24
N GLN A 160 7.26 3.77 18.93
CA GLN A 160 8.70 3.98 18.96
C GLN A 160 9.28 4.16 20.37
N MET A 161 8.51 4.67 21.34
CA MET A 161 8.93 4.75 22.74
C MET A 161 8.91 3.38 23.43
N VAL A 162 8.10 2.44 22.95
CA VAL A 162 8.00 1.06 23.47
C VAL A 162 8.97 0.10 22.75
N ARG A 163 10.04 0.65 22.13
CA ARG A 163 10.97 0.01 21.18
C ARG A 163 11.71 -1.27 21.61
N HIS A 164 11.41 -1.87 22.76
CA HIS A 164 11.84 -3.23 23.07
C HIS A 164 10.74 -4.30 22.97
N GLU A 165 9.45 -3.94 22.88
CA GLU A 165 8.36 -4.93 22.87
C GLU A 165 7.31 -4.72 21.76
N THR A 166 7.10 -3.50 21.25
CA THR A 166 5.96 -3.20 20.34
C THR A 166 6.12 -3.59 18.90
N ALA A 167 7.32 -3.60 18.32
CA ALA A 167 7.49 -4.18 16.98
C ALA A 167 7.09 -5.66 17.01
N TRP A 168 7.37 -6.36 18.12
CA TRP A 168 6.98 -7.74 18.33
C TRP A 168 5.48 -7.89 18.68
N GLU A 169 4.87 -6.97 19.43
CA GLU A 169 3.43 -6.95 19.74
C GLU A 169 2.56 -6.58 18.53
N VAL A 170 2.99 -5.63 17.71
CA VAL A 170 2.34 -5.31 16.43
C VAL A 170 2.52 -6.47 15.45
N THR A 171 3.68 -7.12 15.43
CA THR A 171 3.89 -8.38 14.68
C THR A 171 3.09 -9.54 15.29
N LYS A 172 2.76 -9.54 16.58
CA LYS A 172 1.83 -10.50 17.22
C LYS A 172 0.38 -10.21 16.86
N ILE A 173 -0.04 -8.95 16.82
CA ILE A 173 -1.36 -8.55 16.32
C ILE A 173 -1.45 -8.98 14.85
N PHE A 174 -0.39 -8.77 14.06
CA PHE A 174 -0.29 -9.24 12.68
C PHE A 174 -0.21 -10.76 12.54
N LYS A 175 0.48 -11.48 13.44
CA LYS A 175 0.51 -12.97 13.48
C LYS A 175 -0.82 -13.55 13.92
N VAL A 176 -1.52 -12.92 14.85
CA VAL A 176 -2.88 -13.32 15.25
C VAL A 176 -3.83 -13.13 14.07
N ILE A 177 -3.68 -12.04 13.30
CA ILE A 177 -4.39 -11.84 12.03
C ILE A 177 -3.99 -12.90 10.98
N GLU A 178 -2.69 -13.21 10.82
CA GLU A 178 -2.20 -14.22 9.84
C GLU A 178 -2.59 -15.66 10.19
N THR A 179 -2.67 -16.00 11.48
CA THR A 179 -2.93 -17.39 11.95
C THR A 179 -4.43 -17.66 12.18
N ASP A 180 -5.25 -16.64 12.49
CA ASP A 180 -6.67 -16.81 12.85
C ASP A 180 -7.70 -16.41 11.75
N TYR A 181 -7.27 -16.01 10.54
CA TYR A 181 -8.20 -15.70 9.43
C TYR A 181 -8.75 -16.94 8.68
N ALA A 182 -8.87 -18.07 9.39
CA ALA A 182 -9.90 -19.06 9.09
C ALA A 182 -11.19 -18.62 9.81
N LEU A 183 -12.09 -17.97 9.05
CA LEU A 183 -13.29 -17.21 9.42
C LEU A 183 -14.33 -17.79 10.42
N LEU A 184 -14.01 -18.73 11.32
CA LEU A 184 -14.99 -19.31 12.26
C LEU A 184 -14.61 -19.34 13.75
N ASN A 185 -13.36 -19.05 14.17
CA ASN A 185 -12.97 -19.21 15.59
C ASN A 185 -12.50 -17.94 16.32
N ILE A 186 -12.78 -16.75 15.74
CA ILE A 186 -12.60 -15.42 16.35
C ILE A 186 -13.29 -15.27 17.73
N LYS A 187 -14.23 -16.15 18.10
CA LYS A 187 -15.06 -15.99 19.30
C LYS A 187 -14.40 -16.41 20.62
N ASN A 188 -13.49 -17.38 20.65
CA ASN A 188 -13.07 -18.02 21.90
C ASN A 188 -11.64 -17.68 22.36
N THR A 189 -10.72 -17.37 21.46
CA THR A 189 -9.33 -17.06 21.82
C THR A 189 -9.13 -15.58 22.19
N ILE A 190 -9.91 -14.68 21.58
CA ILE A 190 -9.88 -13.24 21.85
C ILE A 190 -10.29 -12.94 23.32
N THR A 191 -11.20 -13.72 23.88
CA THR A 191 -11.71 -13.54 25.25
C THR A 191 -10.70 -13.88 26.35
N LYS A 192 -9.69 -14.72 26.08
CA LYS A 192 -8.76 -15.21 27.12
C LYS A 192 -7.43 -14.44 27.22
N LYS A 193 -6.95 -13.78 26.16
CA LYS A 193 -5.67 -13.03 26.20
C LYS A 193 -5.82 -11.51 26.34
N ALA A 194 -7.00 -10.95 26.05
CA ALA A 194 -7.29 -9.52 26.15
C ALA A 194 -7.41 -9.00 27.60
N ALA A 195 -7.40 -9.87 28.62
CA ALA A 195 -7.47 -9.47 30.03
C ALA A 195 -6.15 -8.94 30.60
N THR A 196 -5.02 -9.07 29.88
CA THR A 196 -3.67 -8.82 30.43
C THR A 196 -2.99 -7.56 29.89
N VAL A 197 -3.49 -6.96 28.81
CA VAL A 197 -2.90 -5.76 28.20
C VAL A 197 -4.03 -4.75 28.06
N GLY A 198 -4.09 -3.79 28.99
CA GLY A 198 -5.17 -2.81 29.15
C GLY A 198 -5.27 -1.79 28.00
N TYR A 199 -5.60 -2.27 26.81
CA TYR A 199 -5.96 -1.47 25.65
C TYR A 199 -7.23 -2.04 25.03
N ASN A 200 -8.22 -1.19 24.78
CA ASN A 200 -9.59 -1.57 24.44
C ASN A 200 -9.75 -2.04 22.97
N TYR A 201 -8.90 -2.96 22.54
CA TYR A 201 -8.93 -3.65 21.24
C TYR A 201 -10.29 -4.32 20.96
N MET A 202 -11.00 -4.71 22.01
CA MET A 202 -12.34 -5.29 21.93
C MET A 202 -13.39 -4.33 21.38
N GLU A 203 -13.20 -3.01 21.51
CA GLU A 203 -14.11 -1.99 21.00
C GLU A 203 -13.87 -1.74 19.50
N ALA A 204 -12.61 -1.67 19.09
CA ALA A 204 -12.18 -1.65 17.69
C ALA A 204 -12.68 -2.88 16.90
N VAL A 205 -12.55 -4.07 17.47
CA VAL A 205 -13.02 -5.33 16.85
C VAL A 205 -14.56 -5.46 16.91
N ARG A 206 -15.23 -4.88 17.91
CA ARG A 206 -16.71 -4.83 17.95
C ARG A 206 -17.29 -3.95 16.85
N GLN A 207 -16.64 -2.82 16.55
CA GLN A 207 -17.07 -1.92 15.48
C GLN A 207 -16.86 -2.57 14.09
N LEU A 208 -15.73 -3.28 13.91
CA LEU A 208 -15.46 -4.06 12.69
C LEU A 208 -16.46 -5.21 12.43
N LYS A 209 -17.12 -5.75 13.48
CA LYS A 209 -18.09 -6.87 13.35
C LYS A 209 -19.43 -6.48 12.70
N SER A 210 -19.71 -5.20 12.50
CA SER A 210 -21.02 -4.74 11.99
C SER A 210 -21.08 -4.47 10.49
N VAL A 211 -19.97 -4.66 9.75
CA VAL A 211 -19.80 -3.94 8.48
C VAL A 211 -19.36 -4.88 7.36
N ARG A 212 -20.35 -5.28 6.55
CA ARG A 212 -20.17 -6.02 5.29
C ARG A 212 -20.16 -5.09 4.08
N ASP A 213 -20.23 -3.78 4.31
CA ASP A 213 -20.36 -2.74 3.30
C ASP A 213 -19.21 -1.73 3.37
N LYS A 214 -18.90 -1.10 2.24
CA LYS A 214 -17.73 -0.24 2.03
C LYS A 214 -17.77 1.02 2.90
N ASP A 215 -17.11 1.03 4.06
CA ASP A 215 -16.96 2.25 4.86
C ASP A 215 -15.52 2.45 5.39
N GLU A 216 -15.03 3.68 5.28
CA GLU A 216 -13.79 4.17 5.91
C GLU A 216 -14.03 4.33 7.42
N TYR A 217 -13.13 3.81 8.26
CA TYR A 217 -13.22 3.98 9.72
C TYR A 217 -12.00 4.73 10.26
N GLU A 218 -12.26 5.81 11.01
CA GLU A 218 -11.28 6.46 11.90
C GLU A 218 -11.31 5.71 13.24
N LEU A 219 -10.45 4.70 13.36
CA LEU A 219 -10.32 3.85 14.54
C LEU A 219 -9.49 4.62 15.57
N ASP A 220 -10.17 5.39 16.41
CA ASP A 220 -9.53 6.37 17.29
C ASP A 220 -8.83 7.48 16.46
N ARG A 221 -8.53 8.64 17.05
CA ARG A 221 -7.87 9.76 16.29
C ARG A 221 -6.48 9.41 15.74
N ASP A 222 -6.05 8.18 15.96
CA ASP A 222 -4.70 7.68 15.84
C ASP A 222 -4.51 6.65 14.71
N TYR A 223 -5.57 6.11 14.09
CA TYR A 223 -5.44 5.10 13.02
C TYR A 223 -6.48 5.25 11.90
N PHE A 224 -6.04 4.92 10.69
CA PHE A 224 -6.86 4.84 9.48
C PHE A 224 -6.72 3.44 8.88
N VAL A 225 -7.83 2.74 8.71
CA VAL A 225 -7.85 1.36 8.19
C VAL A 225 -8.69 1.28 6.93
N LEU A 226 -8.11 0.70 5.89
CA LEU A 226 -8.82 0.28 4.69
C LEU A 226 -8.67 -1.23 4.54
N SER A 227 -9.71 -1.90 4.07
CA SER A 227 -9.61 -3.31 3.71
C SER A 227 -10.59 -3.64 2.60
N GLY A 228 -10.32 -4.74 1.89
CA GLY A 228 -11.20 -5.18 0.83
C GLY A 228 -10.63 -6.32 0.01
N ASP A 229 -11.29 -6.60 -1.10
CA ASP A 229 -10.83 -7.55 -2.11
C ASP A 229 -9.78 -6.90 -3.02
N PHE A 230 -8.83 -7.68 -3.54
CA PHE A 230 -7.83 -7.18 -4.50
C PHE A 230 -8.40 -6.55 -5.77
N ARG A 231 -9.63 -6.94 -6.16
CA ARG A 231 -10.35 -6.31 -7.27
C ARG A 231 -10.57 -4.81 -7.03
N ASP A 232 -10.76 -4.43 -5.77
CA ASP A 232 -11.13 -3.09 -5.36
C ASP A 232 -9.94 -2.27 -4.85
N LEU A 233 -8.77 -2.86 -4.58
CA LEU A 233 -7.59 -2.17 -4.06
C LEU A 233 -7.30 -0.83 -4.78
N ARG A 234 -7.43 -0.83 -6.12
CA ARG A 234 -7.16 0.36 -6.94
C ARG A 234 -8.17 1.49 -6.76
N SER A 235 -9.40 1.22 -6.31
CA SER A 235 -10.39 2.27 -6.06
C SER A 235 -10.06 3.11 -4.83
N TYR A 236 -9.15 2.64 -3.97
CA TYR A 236 -8.69 3.36 -2.79
C TYR A 236 -7.44 4.20 -3.04
N LEU A 237 -6.85 4.14 -4.25
CA LEU A 237 -5.69 4.96 -4.58
C LEU A 237 -6.11 6.40 -4.86
N VAL A 238 -5.43 7.35 -4.23
CA VAL A 238 -5.66 8.78 -4.43
C VAL A 238 -4.62 9.36 -5.39
N GLU A 239 -5.06 10.28 -6.25
CA GLU A 239 -4.20 10.99 -7.22
C GLU A 239 -3.44 12.12 -6.50
N PHE A 240 -2.14 12.24 -6.76
CA PHE A 240 -1.24 13.19 -6.10
C PHE A 240 -0.79 14.33 -7.01
#